data_AF-A0A3D2LC39-F1
#
_entry.id   AF-A0A3D2LC39-F1
#
_cell.length_a   1.000
_cell.length_b   1.000
_cell.length_c   1.000
_cell.angle_alpha   90.00
_cell.angle_beta   90.00
_cell.angle_gamma   90.00
#
_symmetry.space_group_name_H-M   'P 1'
#
loop_
_entity.id
_entity.type
_entity.pdbx_description
1 polymer ?
#
loop_
_entity_poly.entity_id
_entity_poly.type
_entity_poly.pdbx_seq_one_letter_code
_entity_poly.pdbx_strand_id
1 'polypeptide(L)'
;MADTDQVSDAIIAEAESAAETLAQVKAEIAKAVFGQDRVVELALAAVLAGGHALLIGAPGLAKTRLVEAMGTALGLANQRIQFTPDLMPSDIIGSEVLDESPSGQRTFRFLKGPIFTQLLMADEINRASPRTKSALLQSMQERHVTVAGVRH
;
A
#
# COMPACT_ATOMS: atom_id res chain seq x y z
N MET A 1 -42.86 -1.70 3.99
CA MET A 1 -42.60 -0.55 4.89
C MET A 1 -41.75 -0.99 6.08
N ALA A 2 -42.16 -1.99 6.88
CA ALA A 2 -41.35 -2.52 7.99
C ALA A 2 -39.96 -3.08 7.59
N ASP A 3 -39.85 -3.68 6.40
CA ASP A 3 -38.60 -4.28 5.89
C ASP A 3 -37.55 -3.23 5.46
N THR A 4 -38.00 -2.03 5.07
CA THR A 4 -37.11 -0.92 4.67
C THR A 4 -36.54 -0.19 5.87
N ASP A 5 -37.34 -0.04 6.94
CA ASP A 5 -36.89 0.57 8.20
C ASP A 5 -35.86 -0.32 8.92
N GLN A 6 -36.04 -1.65 8.92
CA GLN A 6 -35.07 -2.58 9.50
C GLN A 6 -33.72 -2.59 8.76
N VAL A 7 -33.74 -2.49 7.41
CA VAL A 7 -32.51 -2.37 6.62
C VAL A 7 -31.81 -1.03 6.89
N SER A 8 -32.58 0.06 7.05
CA SER A 8 -32.03 1.37 7.40
C SER A 8 -31.34 1.36 8.77
N ASP A 9 -31.98 0.77 9.78
CA ASP A 9 -31.42 0.70 11.15
C ASP A 9 -30.13 -0.14 11.19
N ALA A 10 -30.06 -1.23 10.43
CA ALA A 10 -28.86 -2.05 10.33
C ALA A 10 -27.67 -1.29 9.70
N ILE A 11 -27.92 -0.54 8.62
CA ILE A 11 -26.88 0.28 7.95
C ILE A 11 -26.36 1.38 8.88
N ILE A 12 -27.25 2.03 9.64
CA ILE A 12 -26.87 3.06 10.61
C ILE A 12 -25.97 2.45 11.69
N ALA A 13 -26.36 1.31 12.26
CA ALA A 13 -25.56 0.64 13.29
C ALA A 13 -24.17 0.20 12.78
N GLU A 14 -24.08 -0.30 11.53
CA GLU A 14 -22.80 -0.64 10.91
C GLU A 14 -21.93 0.60 10.68
N ALA A 15 -22.52 1.70 10.20
CA ALA A 15 -21.82 2.97 10.01
C ALA A 15 -21.30 3.56 11.32
N GLU A 16 -22.09 3.50 12.40
CA GLU A 16 -21.68 3.93 13.74
C GLU A 16 -20.51 3.08 14.27
N SER A 17 -20.60 1.75 14.15
CA SER A 17 -19.52 0.84 14.55
C SER A 17 -18.22 1.08 13.76
N ALA A 18 -18.33 1.33 12.45
CA ALA A 18 -17.19 1.68 11.61
C ALA A 18 -16.58 3.03 12.02
N ALA A 19 -17.41 4.03 12.35
CA ALA A 19 -16.96 5.34 12.81
C ALA A 19 -16.21 5.26 14.14
N GLU A 20 -16.70 4.45 15.09
CA GLU A 20 -16.03 4.20 16.37
C GLU A 20 -14.67 3.52 16.17
N THR A 21 -14.61 2.50 15.32
CA THR A 21 -13.37 1.79 14.98
C THR A 21 -12.37 2.74 14.33
N LEU A 22 -12.82 3.59 13.40
CA LEU A 22 -11.99 4.60 12.74
C LEU A 22 -11.45 5.65 13.72
N ALA A 23 -12.25 6.08 14.69
CA ALA A 23 -11.81 6.99 15.73
C ALA A 23 -10.69 6.38 16.57
N GLN A 24 -10.80 5.08 16.91
CA GLN A 24 -9.75 4.36 17.64
C GLN A 24 -8.46 4.26 16.81
N VAL A 25 -8.56 3.86 15.52
CA VAL A 25 -7.41 3.80 14.61
C VAL A 25 -6.72 5.16 14.48
N LYS A 26 -7.49 6.24 14.31
CA LYS A 26 -6.96 7.62 14.23
C LYS A 26 -6.23 8.00 15.52
N ALA A 27 -6.78 7.66 16.68
CA ALA A 27 -6.17 7.93 17.97
C ALA A 27 -4.84 7.18 18.14
N GLU A 28 -4.75 5.92 17.70
CA GLU A 28 -3.49 5.16 17.74
C GLU A 28 -2.42 5.77 16.82
N ILE A 29 -2.78 6.17 15.60
CA ILE A 29 -1.83 6.81 14.66
C ILE A 29 -1.34 8.17 15.21
N ALA A 30 -2.22 8.94 15.86
CA ALA A 30 -1.89 10.24 16.44
C ALA A 30 -0.83 10.16 17.55
N LYS A 31 -0.65 9.00 18.20
CA LYS A 31 0.44 8.78 19.17
C LYS A 31 1.82 8.78 18.51
N ALA A 32 1.92 8.41 17.23
CA ALA A 32 3.17 8.33 16.49
C ALA A 32 3.43 9.58 15.62
N VAL A 33 2.38 10.31 15.23
CA VAL A 33 2.46 11.47 14.33
C VAL A 33 1.74 12.67 14.96
N PHE A 34 2.52 13.60 15.52
CA PHE A 34 2.00 14.78 16.22
C PHE A 34 1.62 15.91 15.26
N GLY A 35 0.45 16.53 15.47
CA GLY A 35 0.03 17.77 14.79
C GLY A 35 -0.30 17.63 13.31
N GLN A 36 -0.61 16.41 12.84
CA GLN A 36 -0.89 16.11 11.43
C GLN A 36 -2.28 15.47 11.21
N ASP A 37 -3.28 15.86 12.02
CA ASP A 37 -4.61 15.22 12.04
C ASP A 37 -5.26 15.14 10.66
N ARG A 38 -5.15 16.22 9.87
CA ARG A 38 -5.72 16.28 8.52
C ARG A 38 -5.02 15.33 7.56
N VAL A 39 -3.69 15.16 7.68
CA VAL A 39 -2.93 14.24 6.84
C VAL A 39 -3.28 12.80 7.17
N VAL A 40 -3.39 12.47 8.47
CA VAL A 40 -3.83 11.15 8.93
C VAL A 40 -5.21 10.81 8.36
N GLU A 41 -6.16 11.74 8.47
CA GLU A 41 -7.53 11.55 7.98
C GLU A 41 -7.60 11.33 6.46
N LEU A 42 -6.89 12.14 5.67
CA LEU A 42 -6.85 11.99 4.22
C LEU A 42 -6.14 10.70 3.79
N ALA A 43 -5.08 10.31 4.51
CA ALA A 43 -4.37 9.06 4.23
C ALA A 43 -5.23 7.83 4.54
N LEU A 44 -5.95 7.84 5.67
CA LEU A 44 -6.92 6.80 6.00
C LEU A 44 -8.03 6.73 4.95
N ALA A 45 -8.60 7.87 4.56
CA ALA A 45 -9.62 7.93 3.51
C ALA A 45 -9.11 7.34 2.18
N ALA A 46 -7.86 7.63 1.80
CA ALA A 46 -7.25 7.07 0.60
C ALA A 46 -7.12 5.54 0.67
N VAL A 47 -6.67 4.99 1.81
CA VAL A 47 -6.53 3.54 2.00
C VAL A 47 -7.90 2.85 1.97
N LEU A 48 -8.88 3.38 2.70
CA LEU A 48 -10.23 2.81 2.79
C LEU A 48 -10.99 2.88 1.46
N ALA A 49 -10.77 3.93 0.67
CA ALA A 49 -11.31 4.05 -0.68
C ALA A 49 -10.57 3.18 -1.71
N GLY A 50 -9.52 2.45 -1.31
CA GLY A 50 -8.69 1.65 -2.21
C GLY A 50 -7.92 2.49 -3.22
N GLY A 51 -7.60 3.73 -2.87
CA GLY A 51 -6.85 4.70 -3.68
C GLY A 51 -5.38 4.79 -3.27
N HIS A 52 -4.70 5.82 -3.80
CA HIS A 52 -3.29 6.08 -3.54
C HIS A 52 -3.09 7.54 -3.12
N ALA A 53 -2.18 7.78 -2.18
CA ALA A 53 -1.87 9.11 -1.67
C ALA A 53 -0.44 9.52 -2.04
N LEU A 54 -0.27 10.77 -2.50
CA LEU A 54 1.03 11.38 -2.70
C LEU A 54 1.33 12.32 -1.52
N LEU A 55 2.33 11.98 -0.71
CA LEU A 55 2.74 12.78 0.45
C LEU A 55 3.89 13.72 0.08
N ILE A 56 3.60 15.03 0.02
CA ILE A 56 4.59 16.08 -0.27
C ILE A 56 4.91 16.82 1.02
N GLY A 57 6.20 16.98 1.32
CA GLY A 57 6.65 17.73 2.49
C GLY A 57 8.15 17.65 2.66
N ALA A 58 8.70 18.54 3.50
CA ALA A 58 10.13 18.54 3.83
C ALA A 58 10.59 17.20 4.43
N PRO A 59 11.90 16.87 4.34
CA PRO A 59 12.49 15.78 5.10
C PRO A 59 12.19 15.93 6.59
N GLY A 60 12.00 14.81 7.30
CA GLY A 60 11.77 14.80 8.74
C GLY A 60 10.33 15.05 9.20
N LEU A 61 9.36 15.30 8.31
CA LEU A 61 7.94 15.48 8.66
C LEU A 61 7.18 14.17 8.92
N ALA A 62 7.84 13.17 9.51
CA ALA A 62 7.24 11.90 9.93
C ALA A 62 6.44 11.12 8.86
N LYS A 63 6.65 11.36 7.55
CA LYS A 63 5.96 10.66 6.44
C LYS A 63 6.12 9.13 6.54
N THR A 64 7.34 8.68 6.82
CA THR A 64 7.65 7.25 7.04
C THR A 64 6.89 6.70 8.24
N ARG A 65 6.95 7.40 9.38
CA ARG A 65 6.25 7.00 10.60
C ARG A 65 4.74 6.95 10.42
N LEU A 66 4.16 7.85 9.64
CA LEU A 66 2.73 7.83 9.32
C LEU A 66 2.34 6.52 8.63
N VAL A 67 3.05 6.14 7.58
CA VAL A 67 2.73 4.93 6.81
C VAL A 67 2.95 3.67 7.66
N GLU A 68 4.03 3.61 8.44
CA GLU A 68 4.30 2.50 9.38
C GLU A 68 3.21 2.39 10.47
N ALA A 69 2.82 3.51 11.07
CA ALA A 69 1.77 3.56 12.09
C ALA A 69 0.43 3.13 11.51
N MET A 70 0.09 3.58 10.30
CA MET A 70 -1.11 3.15 9.59
C MET A 70 -1.10 1.65 9.29
N GLY A 71 0.00 1.12 8.76
CA GLY A 71 0.13 -0.31 8.48
C GLY A 71 -0.06 -1.17 9.74
N THR A 72 0.50 -0.72 10.86
CA THR A 72 0.36 -1.39 12.16
C THR A 72 -1.06 -1.28 12.72
N ALA A 73 -1.63 -0.07 12.75
CA ALA A 73 -2.95 0.18 13.33
C ALA A 73 -4.08 -0.50 12.54
N LEU A 74 -3.91 -0.65 11.22
CA LEU A 74 -4.88 -1.32 10.35
C LEU A 74 -4.58 -2.83 10.17
N GLY A 75 -3.48 -3.35 10.71
CA GLY A 75 -3.08 -4.74 10.54
C GLY A 75 -2.76 -5.14 9.09
N LEU A 76 -2.26 -4.20 8.29
CA LEU A 76 -1.96 -4.42 6.87
C LEU A 76 -0.54 -4.94 6.67
N ALA A 77 -0.40 -5.96 5.81
CA ALA A 77 0.89 -6.30 5.23
C ALA A 77 1.45 -5.05 4.54
N ASN A 78 2.66 -4.65 4.93
CA ASN A 78 3.29 -3.45 4.42
C ASN A 78 4.69 -3.73 3.90
N GLN A 79 5.10 -2.96 2.90
CA GLN A 79 6.44 -2.99 2.31
C GLN A 79 6.90 -1.56 2.05
N ARG A 80 8.21 -1.39 1.94
CA ARG A 80 8.85 -0.11 1.66
C ARG A 80 9.82 -0.23 0.49
N ILE A 81 9.72 0.70 -0.45
CA ILE A 81 10.66 0.90 -1.55
C ILE A 81 11.30 2.26 -1.38
N GLN A 82 12.62 2.29 -1.33
CA GLN A 82 13.38 3.52 -1.44
C GLN A 82 13.74 3.73 -2.91
N PHE A 83 13.26 4.80 -3.54
CA PHE A 83 13.60 5.08 -4.93
C PHE A 83 15.01 5.64 -5.03
N THR A 84 15.83 5.00 -5.85
CA THR A 84 17.20 5.42 -6.18
C THR A 84 17.37 5.49 -7.71
N PRO A 85 18.40 6.20 -8.22
CA PRO A 85 18.61 6.33 -9.66
C PRO A 85 18.85 5.00 -10.40
N ASP A 86 19.35 4.00 -9.68
CA ASP A 86 19.71 2.66 -10.15
C ASP A 86 18.58 1.62 -9.99
N LEU A 87 17.50 1.96 -9.28
CA LEU A 87 16.37 1.05 -9.07
C LEU A 87 15.73 0.64 -10.40
N MET A 88 15.62 -0.67 -10.64
CA MET A 88 15.04 -1.23 -11.86
C MET A 88 13.56 -1.59 -11.69
N PRO A 89 12.77 -1.66 -12.78
CA PRO A 89 11.39 -2.15 -12.73
C PRO A 89 11.23 -3.52 -12.06
N SER A 90 12.19 -4.43 -12.28
CA SER A 90 12.21 -5.77 -11.67
C SER A 90 12.35 -5.74 -10.16
N ASP A 91 12.97 -4.71 -9.59
CA ASP A 91 13.12 -4.57 -8.13
C ASP A 91 11.80 -4.13 -7.46
N ILE A 92 10.85 -3.64 -8.27
CA ILE A 92 9.51 -3.20 -7.84
C ILE A 92 8.50 -4.32 -8.10
N ILE A 93 8.43 -4.77 -9.35
CA ILE A 93 7.45 -5.75 -9.83
C ILE A 93 7.84 -7.17 -9.40
N GLY A 94 9.13 -7.48 -9.39
CA GLY A 94 9.63 -8.84 -9.25
C GLY A 94 10.34 -9.33 -10.51
N SER A 95 10.96 -10.49 -10.41
CA SER A 95 11.76 -11.09 -11.49
C SER A 95 11.63 -12.61 -11.49
N GLU A 96 11.86 -13.21 -12.65
CA GLU A 96 12.08 -14.65 -12.71
C GLU A 96 13.54 -14.97 -12.43
N VAL A 97 13.74 -15.98 -11.58
CA VAL A 97 15.06 -16.53 -11.29
C VAL A 97 15.10 -17.98 -11.73
N LEU A 98 16.26 -18.40 -12.25
CA LEU A 98 16.53 -19.80 -12.52
C LEU A 98 16.90 -20.48 -11.21
N ASP A 99 16.07 -21.40 -10.77
CA ASP A 99 16.31 -22.26 -9.63
C ASP A 99 16.85 -23.61 -10.13
N GLU A 100 17.87 -24.14 -9.47
CA GLU A 100 18.46 -25.43 -9.81
C GLU A 100 18.31 -26.37 -8.62
N SER A 101 17.52 -27.44 -8.81
CA SER A 101 17.33 -28.44 -7.77
C SER A 101 18.64 -29.21 -7.50
N PRO A 102 18.77 -29.87 -6.33
CA PRO A 102 19.91 -30.77 -6.06
C PRO A 102 20.07 -31.92 -7.08
N SER A 103 19.03 -32.20 -7.86
CA SER A 103 19.02 -33.20 -8.93
C SER A 103 19.48 -32.68 -10.31
N GLY A 104 19.83 -31.39 -10.42
CA GLY A 104 20.24 -30.74 -11.67
C GLY A 104 19.09 -30.24 -12.56
N GLN A 105 17.83 -30.44 -12.14
CA GLN A 105 16.69 -29.88 -12.85
C GLN A 105 16.64 -28.35 -12.66
N ARG A 106 16.51 -27.62 -13.78
CA ARG A 106 16.39 -26.16 -13.83
C ARG A 106 14.93 -25.75 -14.01
N THR A 107 14.45 -24.87 -13.15
CA THR A 107 13.08 -24.33 -13.19
C THR A 107 13.09 -22.81 -13.03
N PHE A 108 12.30 -22.10 -13.82
CA PHE A 108 12.09 -20.66 -13.60
C PHE A 108 11.05 -20.46 -12.50
N ARG A 109 11.37 -19.62 -11.51
CA ARG A 109 10.48 -19.26 -10.41
C ARG A 109 10.33 -17.74 -10.35
N PHE A 110 9.09 -17.26 -10.26
CA PHE A 110 8.82 -15.85 -10.06
C PHE A 110 9.05 -15.45 -8.59
N LEU A 111 9.92 -14.46 -8.39
CA LEU A 111 10.10 -13.76 -7.13
C LEU A 111 9.24 -12.50 -7.15
N LYS A 112 8.19 -12.49 -6.32
CA LYS A 112 7.32 -11.33 -6.13
C LYS A 112 8.13 -10.14 -5.61
N GLY A 113 7.99 -9.00 -6.29
CA GLY A 113 8.53 -7.74 -5.81
C GLY A 113 7.74 -7.15 -4.64
N PRO A 114 8.23 -6.04 -4.07
CA PRO A 114 7.61 -5.36 -2.92
C PRO A 114 6.19 -4.83 -3.19
N ILE A 115 5.75 -4.68 -4.44
CA ILE A 115 4.38 -4.25 -4.75
C ILE A 115 3.30 -5.27 -4.35
N PHE A 116 3.67 -6.53 -4.11
CA PHE A 116 2.76 -7.57 -3.64
C PHE A 116 2.49 -7.44 -2.14
N THR A 117 1.83 -6.34 -1.76
CA THR A 117 1.53 -5.97 -0.37
C THR A 117 0.19 -5.22 -0.30
N GLN A 118 -0.35 -5.02 0.91
CA GLN A 118 -1.60 -4.25 1.11
C GLN A 118 -1.33 -2.75 1.27
N LEU A 119 -0.18 -2.38 1.83
CA LEU A 119 0.26 -0.99 1.99
C LEU A 119 1.71 -0.83 1.56
N LEU A 120 1.95 -0.04 0.52
CA LEU A 120 3.28 0.20 -0.03
C LEU A 120 3.73 1.64 0.23
N MET A 121 4.88 1.80 0.90
CA MET A 121 5.57 3.09 0.96
C MET A 121 6.58 3.20 -0.19
N ALA A 122 6.33 4.12 -1.14
CA ALA A 122 7.27 4.45 -2.21
C ALA A 122 7.97 5.80 -1.89
N ASP A 123 9.12 5.74 -1.24
CA ASP A 123 9.85 6.92 -0.77
C ASP A 123 10.73 7.51 -1.88
N GLU A 124 10.85 8.84 -1.90
CA GLU A 124 11.67 9.60 -2.86
C GLU A 124 11.42 9.26 -4.33
N ILE A 125 10.16 9.00 -4.72
CA ILE A 125 9.77 8.58 -6.08
C ILE A 125 10.45 9.39 -7.19
N ASN A 126 10.70 10.68 -6.95
CA ASN A 126 11.35 11.59 -7.88
C ASN A 126 12.77 11.17 -8.30
N ARG A 127 13.49 10.37 -7.50
CA ARG A 127 14.88 9.93 -7.76
C ARG A 127 15.02 8.82 -8.79
N ALA A 128 13.98 8.02 -9.07
CA ALA A 128 14.11 6.93 -10.02
C ALA A 128 13.89 7.35 -11.48
N SER A 129 14.34 6.47 -12.38
CA SER A 129 14.14 6.60 -13.82
C SER A 129 12.65 6.67 -14.22
N PRO A 130 12.30 7.30 -15.35
CA PRO A 130 10.94 7.28 -15.88
C PRO A 130 10.38 5.86 -16.07
N ARG A 131 11.24 4.91 -16.47
CA ARG A 131 10.85 3.50 -16.68
C ARG A 131 10.43 2.85 -15.36
N THR A 132 11.19 3.07 -14.30
CA THR A 132 10.92 2.53 -12.94
C THR A 132 9.66 3.16 -12.34
N LYS A 133 9.47 4.48 -12.51
CA LYS A 133 8.22 5.16 -12.12
C LYS A 133 7.01 4.59 -12.86
N SER A 134 7.13 4.38 -14.17
CA SER A 134 6.05 3.84 -14.99
C SER A 134 5.65 2.44 -14.57
N ALA A 135 6.61 1.59 -14.19
CA ALA A 135 6.35 0.24 -13.67
C ALA A 135 5.46 0.27 -12.41
N LEU A 136 5.76 1.14 -11.44
CA LEU A 136 4.93 1.32 -10.26
C LEU A 136 3.54 1.88 -10.64
N LEU A 137 3.48 2.95 -11.42
CA LEU A 137 2.20 3.60 -11.78
C LEU A 137 1.28 2.67 -12.59
N GLN A 138 1.84 1.85 -13.48
CA GLN A 138 1.09 0.84 -14.20
C GLN A 138 0.51 -0.19 -13.23
N SER A 139 1.29 -0.69 -12.27
CA SER A 139 0.80 -1.65 -11.27
C SER A 139 -0.33 -1.07 -10.41
N MET A 140 -0.27 0.24 -10.10
CA MET A 140 -1.33 0.95 -9.37
C MET A 140 -2.62 1.03 -10.19
N GLN A 141 -2.52 1.36 -11.47
CA GLN A 141 -3.67 1.50 -12.36
C GLN A 141 -4.31 0.14 -12.70
N GLU A 142 -3.49 -0.84 -13.05
CA GLU A 142 -3.93 -2.14 -13.56
C GLU A 142 -4.30 -3.11 -12.44
N ARG A 143 -3.80 -2.88 -11.22
CA ARG A 143 -3.93 -3.77 -10.05
C ARG A 143 -3.44 -5.21 -10.30
N HIS A 144 -2.62 -5.39 -11.32
CA HIS A 144 -1.94 -6.63 -11.68
C HIS A 144 -0.67 -6.31 -12.44
N VAL A 145 0.22 -7.28 -12.55
CA VAL A 145 1.44 -7.18 -13.34
C VAL A 145 1.59 -8.40 -14.23
N THR A 146 2.29 -8.24 -15.36
CA THR A 146 2.63 -9.38 -16.23
C THR A 146 4.13 -9.53 -16.27
N VAL A 147 4.63 -10.69 -15.89
CA VAL A 147 6.06 -11.03 -15.91
C VAL A 147 6.20 -12.32 -16.71
N ALA A 148 7.11 -12.31 -17.70
CA ALA A 148 7.34 -13.44 -18.60
C ALA A 148 6.05 -14.02 -19.25
N GLY A 149 5.07 -13.16 -19.54
CA GLY A 149 3.80 -13.57 -20.13
C GLY A 149 2.76 -14.13 -19.15
N VAL A 150 3.08 -14.20 -17.86
CA VAL A 150 2.16 -14.65 -16.80
C VAL A 150 1.63 -13.45 -16.01
N ARG A 151 0.31 -13.39 -15.84
CA ARG A 151 -0.37 -12.37 -15.04
C ARG A 151 -0.33 -12.74 -13.56
N HIS A 152 0.06 -11.80 -12.72
CA HIS A 152 0.14 -11.91 -11.25
C HIS A 152 -0.63 -10.80 -10.56
#